data_AF-A0A4R5A3J4-F1
#
_entry.id   AF-A0A4R5A3J4-F1
#
_cell.length_a   1.000
_cell.length_b   1.000
_cell.length_c   1.000
_cell.angle_alpha   90.00
_cell.angle_beta   90.00
_cell.angle_gamma   90.00
#
_symmetry.space_group_name_H-M   'P 1'
#
loop_
_entity.id
_entity.type
_entity.pdbx_description
1 polymer ?
#
loop_
_entity_poly.entity_id
_entity_poly.type
_entity_poly.pdbx_seq_one_letter_code
_entity_poly.pdbx_strand_id
1 'polypeptide(L)'
;MMKLAKGTLVAFMAVPAIAAIPPTAHAETALGCGSKVQIGSTAHIRHDGQIFASVKQFKGCGKNWAYLYVWSGYRKSHRTWNACVAVADERDHSLEGTQCRTRTRQIWSLGADTLRHCTRAVGWIPSGPRARTSKVC
;
A
#
# COMPACT_ATOMS: atom_id res chain seq x y z
N MET A 1 23.58 36.20 -56.89
CA MET A 1 22.53 35.23 -57.27
C MET A 1 22.15 34.41 -56.05
N MET A 2 20.89 34.50 -55.65
CA MET A 2 20.31 33.95 -54.43
C MET A 2 20.05 32.43 -54.56
N LYS A 3 20.41 31.63 -53.56
CA LYS A 3 19.76 30.32 -53.32
C LYS A 3 19.53 30.11 -51.82
N LEU A 4 18.28 30.32 -51.41
CA LEU A 4 17.73 30.03 -50.08
C LEU A 4 17.94 28.56 -49.73
N ALA A 5 18.60 28.29 -48.60
CA ALA A 5 18.61 26.96 -47.98
C ALA A 5 17.25 26.73 -47.29
N LYS A 6 16.53 25.69 -47.72
CA LYS A 6 15.28 25.23 -47.10
C LYS A 6 15.59 24.66 -45.72
N GLY A 7 15.25 25.39 -44.66
CA GLY A 7 15.24 24.88 -43.30
C GLY A 7 14.11 23.86 -43.12
N THR A 8 14.46 22.61 -42.83
CA THR A 8 13.51 21.56 -42.48
C THR A 8 13.12 21.72 -41.01
N LEU A 9 11.88 22.11 -40.75
CA LEU A 9 11.27 22.06 -39.42
C LEU A 9 11.07 20.59 -39.02
N VAL A 10 11.90 20.09 -38.10
CA VAL A 10 11.67 18.82 -37.41
C VAL A 10 10.67 19.08 -36.29
N ALA A 11 9.42 18.69 -36.50
CA ALA A 11 8.41 18.69 -35.45
C ALA A 11 8.74 17.56 -34.45
N PHE A 12 9.19 17.92 -33.24
CA PHE A 12 9.21 17.00 -32.12
C PHE A 12 7.76 16.68 -31.73
N MET A 13 7.27 15.50 -32.11
CA MET A 13 6.05 14.95 -31.52
C MET A 13 6.35 14.62 -30.05
N ALA A 14 5.92 15.48 -29.14
CA ALA A 14 5.83 15.15 -27.73
C ALA A 14 4.72 14.11 -27.57
N VAL A 15 5.12 12.85 -27.34
CA VAL A 15 4.19 11.80 -26.94
C VAL A 15 3.73 12.14 -25.52
N PRO A 16 2.44 12.42 -25.27
CA PRO A 16 1.98 12.62 -23.90
C PRO A 16 2.16 11.28 -23.18
N ALA A 17 3.12 11.23 -22.26
CA ALA A 17 3.21 10.14 -21.30
C ALA A 17 1.96 10.22 -20.43
N ILE A 18 0.92 9.47 -20.79
CA ILE A 18 -0.25 9.25 -19.94
C ILE A 18 0.30 8.49 -18.73
N ALA A 19 0.63 9.23 -17.67
CA ALA A 19 0.93 8.66 -16.39
C ALA A 19 -0.32 7.87 -15.97
N ALA A 20 -0.27 6.55 -16.14
CA ALA A 20 -1.32 5.66 -15.67
C ALA A 20 -1.39 5.83 -14.16
N ILE A 21 -2.32 6.65 -13.68
CA ILE A 21 -2.61 6.79 -12.26
C ILE A 21 -3.10 5.40 -11.84
N PRO A 22 -2.33 4.65 -11.03
CA PRO A 22 -2.79 3.34 -10.62
C PRO A 22 -4.10 3.53 -9.86
N PRO A 23 -5.12 2.69 -10.11
CA PRO A 23 -6.42 2.85 -9.48
C PRO A 23 -6.23 2.90 -7.96
N THR A 24 -6.64 4.01 -7.37
CA THR A 24 -6.64 4.17 -5.92
C THR A 24 -7.65 3.17 -5.35
N ALA A 25 -7.15 2.10 -4.73
CA ALA A 25 -8.01 1.17 -4.04
C ALA A 25 -8.63 1.90 -2.84
N HIS A 26 -9.93 2.20 -2.94
CA HIS A 26 -10.73 2.65 -1.79
C HIS A 26 -10.74 1.53 -0.77
N ALA A 27 -10.24 1.84 0.43
CA ALA A 27 -10.26 0.90 1.54
C ALA A 27 -11.71 0.79 2.05
N GLU A 28 -12.22 -0.44 2.14
CA GLU A 28 -13.46 -0.74 2.87
C GLU A 28 -13.27 -0.30 4.33
N THR A 29 -14.33 0.14 4.99
CA THR A 29 -14.20 0.66 6.36
C THR A 29 -13.86 -0.47 7.33
N ALA A 30 -12.78 -0.32 8.13
CA ALA A 30 -12.55 -1.28 9.22
C ALA A 30 -13.78 -1.33 10.14
N LEU A 31 -14.21 -2.54 10.51
CA LEU A 31 -15.40 -2.81 11.31
C LEU A 31 -15.47 -1.92 12.55
N GLY A 32 -16.62 -1.27 12.77
CA GLY A 32 -16.91 -0.48 13.98
C GLY A 32 -16.30 0.92 14.07
N CYS A 33 -15.69 1.45 12.99
CA CYS A 33 -15.08 2.77 13.03
C CYS A 33 -15.34 3.59 11.77
N GLY A 34 -16.27 4.55 11.84
CA GLY A 34 -16.80 5.30 10.69
C GLY A 34 -15.86 6.33 10.05
N SER A 35 -14.81 6.77 10.74
CA SER A 35 -13.82 7.71 10.19
C SER A 35 -12.40 7.32 10.58
N LYS A 36 -11.53 7.20 9.58
CA LYS A 36 -10.10 6.88 9.71
C LYS A 36 -9.33 7.68 8.67
N VAL A 37 -8.20 8.25 9.07
CA VAL A 37 -7.26 8.94 8.17
C VAL A 37 -6.01 8.11 8.00
N GLN A 38 -5.51 8.02 6.76
CA GLN A 38 -4.23 7.35 6.53
C GLN A 38 -3.13 8.18 7.20
N ILE A 39 -2.21 7.51 7.86
CA ILE A 39 -0.99 8.10 8.43
C ILE A 39 0.22 7.35 7.89
N GLY A 40 1.36 8.05 7.81
CA GLY A 40 2.58 7.50 7.22
C GLY A 40 2.46 7.19 5.72
N SER A 41 3.53 6.61 5.18
CA SER A 41 3.63 6.23 3.77
C SER A 41 2.83 4.96 3.44
N THR A 42 2.52 4.76 2.15
CA THR A 42 2.07 3.46 1.65
C THR A 42 3.29 2.60 1.32
N ALA A 43 3.35 1.39 1.87
CA ALA A 43 4.39 0.43 1.57
C ALA A 43 3.87 -0.65 0.60
N HIS A 44 4.78 -1.32 -0.11
CA HIS A 44 4.43 -2.33 -1.11
C HIS A 44 5.15 -3.63 -0.80
N ILE A 45 4.40 -4.72 -0.65
CA ILE A 45 4.95 -6.07 -0.62
C ILE A 45 5.26 -6.43 -2.06
N ARG A 46 6.52 -6.76 -2.36
CA ARG A 46 6.94 -7.21 -3.69
C ARG A 46 7.33 -8.68 -3.65
N HIS A 47 6.93 -9.43 -4.68
CA HIS A 47 7.32 -10.82 -4.91
C HIS A 47 7.67 -10.94 -6.40
N ASP A 48 8.86 -11.46 -6.71
CA ASP A 48 9.39 -11.60 -8.07
C ASP A 48 9.27 -10.33 -8.93
N GLY A 49 9.63 -9.18 -8.33
CA GLY A 49 9.58 -7.87 -8.99
C GLY A 49 8.18 -7.26 -9.11
N GLN A 50 7.11 -8.03 -8.90
CA GLN A 50 5.72 -7.58 -8.96
C GLN A 50 5.22 -7.10 -7.59
N ILE A 51 4.29 -6.14 -7.60
CA ILE A 51 3.61 -5.70 -6.38
C ILE A 51 2.49 -6.69 -6.04
N PHE A 52 2.65 -7.38 -4.92
CA PHE A 52 1.67 -8.30 -4.34
C PHE A 52 0.54 -7.52 -3.64
N ALA A 53 0.91 -6.64 -2.72
CA ALA A 53 -0.02 -5.88 -1.89
C ALA A 53 0.52 -4.50 -1.55
N SER A 54 -0.41 -3.60 -1.23
CA SER A 54 -0.10 -2.34 -0.56
C SER A 54 -0.45 -2.44 0.91
N VAL A 55 0.39 -1.87 1.77
CA VAL A 55 0.22 -1.78 3.22
C VAL A 55 0.11 -0.31 3.59
N LYS A 56 -0.86 0.02 4.43
CA LYS A 56 -1.15 1.37 4.89
C LYS A 56 -1.43 1.36 6.38
N GLN A 57 -1.11 2.46 7.04
CA GLN A 57 -1.53 2.69 8.42
C GLN A 57 -2.64 3.73 8.46
N PHE A 58 -3.57 3.55 9.38
CA PHE A 58 -4.65 4.48 9.63
C PHE A 58 -4.78 4.80 11.11
N LYS A 59 -5.26 6.01 11.41
CA LYS A 59 -5.66 6.44 12.75
C LYS A 59 -7.13 6.84 12.74
N GLY A 60 -7.88 6.40 13.75
CA GLY A 60 -9.29 6.74 13.91
C GLY A 60 -9.94 5.96 15.03
N CYS A 61 -11.03 6.51 15.59
CA CYS A 61 -11.79 5.92 16.69
C CYS A 61 -10.92 5.52 17.90
N GLY A 62 -9.98 6.39 18.27
CA GLY A 62 -9.09 6.17 19.42
C GLY A 62 -8.04 5.06 19.23
N LYS A 63 -7.85 4.54 18.01
CA LYS A 63 -6.95 3.41 17.74
C LYS A 63 -6.10 3.62 16.48
N ASN A 64 -4.99 2.91 16.44
CA ASN A 64 -4.22 2.68 15.21
C ASN A 64 -4.73 1.42 14.51
N TRP A 65 -4.64 1.42 13.19
CA TRP A 65 -5.08 0.32 12.34
C TRP A 65 -4.05 0.10 11.25
N ALA A 66 -3.82 -1.16 10.91
CA ALA A 66 -3.05 -1.54 9.74
C ALA A 66 -3.99 -2.12 8.68
N TYR A 67 -3.73 -1.79 7.43
CA TYR A 67 -4.54 -2.18 6.29
C TYR A 67 -3.65 -2.77 5.21
N LEU A 68 -4.10 -3.87 4.63
CA LEU A 68 -3.44 -4.54 3.53
C LEU A 68 -4.43 -4.75 2.40
N TYR A 69 -4.02 -4.36 1.19
CA TYR A 69 -4.79 -4.55 -0.03
C TYR A 69 -4.01 -5.42 -1.03
N VAL A 70 -4.57 -6.55 -1.43
CA VAL A 70 -3.94 -7.45 -2.42
C VAL A 70 -4.40 -7.10 -3.83
N TRP A 71 -3.42 -6.81 -4.69
CA TRP A 71 -3.64 -6.34 -6.06
C TRP A 71 -4.30 -7.41 -6.92
N SER A 72 -5.15 -6.96 -7.86
CA SER A 72 -5.90 -7.85 -8.74
C SER A 72 -5.00 -8.74 -9.60
N GLY A 73 -3.86 -8.23 -10.08
CA GLY A 73 -2.89 -9.00 -10.84
C GLY A 73 -2.43 -10.25 -10.09
N TYR A 74 -2.02 -10.09 -8.83
CA TYR A 74 -1.62 -11.21 -7.98
C TYR A 74 -2.78 -12.17 -7.70
N ARG A 75 -3.96 -11.65 -7.36
CA ARG A 75 -5.15 -12.48 -7.09
C ARG A 75 -5.60 -13.33 -8.28
N LYS A 76 -5.34 -12.86 -9.51
CA LYS A 76 -5.67 -13.57 -10.74
C LYS A 76 -4.66 -14.66 -11.07
N SER A 77 -3.37 -14.43 -10.82
CA SER A 77 -2.31 -15.39 -11.11
C SER A 77 -2.12 -16.46 -10.03
N HIS A 78 -2.61 -16.24 -8.80
CA HIS A 78 -2.40 -17.16 -7.68
C HIS A 78 -3.74 -17.69 -7.13
N ARG A 79 -3.92 -19.02 -7.24
CA ARG A 79 -5.13 -19.72 -6.76
C ARG A 79 -5.28 -19.72 -5.24
N THR A 80 -4.16 -19.72 -4.50
CA THR A 80 -4.15 -19.73 -3.03
C THR A 80 -3.04 -18.81 -2.54
N TRP A 81 -3.35 -17.99 -1.55
CA TRP A 81 -2.40 -17.10 -0.89
C TRP A 81 -2.91 -16.68 0.48
N ASN A 82 -1.97 -16.44 1.38
CA ASN A 82 -2.20 -15.92 2.71
C ASN A 82 -1.50 -14.57 2.85
N ALA A 83 -2.17 -13.63 3.49
CA ALA A 83 -1.57 -12.36 3.83
C ALA A 83 -1.96 -12.00 5.27
N CYS A 84 -1.03 -11.37 5.96
CA CYS A 84 -1.18 -10.92 7.33
C CYS A 84 -0.88 -9.44 7.43
N VAL A 85 -1.53 -8.77 8.38
CA VAL A 85 -1.34 -7.35 8.64
C VAL A 85 -1.44 -7.06 10.14
N ALA A 86 -0.62 -6.15 10.64
CA ALA A 86 -0.57 -5.75 12.04
C ALA A 86 -0.03 -4.32 12.20
N VAL A 87 -0.28 -3.72 13.35
CA VAL A 87 0.41 -2.49 13.79
C VAL A 87 1.66 -2.92 14.55
N ALA A 88 2.84 -2.54 14.10
CA ALA A 88 4.05 -2.70 14.91
C ALA A 88 4.16 -1.54 15.88
N ASP A 89 4.34 -1.87 17.16
CA ASP A 89 4.61 -0.93 18.23
C ASP A 89 6.12 -0.83 18.45
N GLU A 90 6.65 0.39 18.39
CA GLU A 90 8.09 0.61 18.56
C GLU A 90 8.51 0.65 20.03
N ARG A 91 7.56 0.74 20.97
CA ARG A 91 7.86 0.76 22.41
C ARG A 91 8.45 -0.56 22.88
N ASP A 92 7.86 -1.67 22.46
CA ASP A 92 8.20 -3.03 22.91
C ASP A 92 8.44 -4.01 21.75
N HIS A 93 8.45 -3.51 20.51
CA HIS A 93 8.64 -4.29 19.28
C HIS A 93 7.57 -5.37 19.05
N SER A 94 6.37 -5.19 19.62
CA SER A 94 5.23 -6.08 19.46
C SER A 94 4.47 -5.87 18.12
N LEU A 95 3.62 -6.85 17.78
CA LEU A 95 2.68 -6.78 16.66
C LEU A 95 1.25 -6.80 17.16
N GLU A 96 0.65 -5.62 17.19
CA GLU A 96 -0.68 -5.39 17.72
C GLU A 96 -1.78 -5.62 16.68
N GLY A 97 -2.85 -6.25 17.13
CA GLY A 97 -4.06 -6.46 16.34
C GLY A 97 -3.87 -7.34 15.09
N THR A 98 -2.88 -8.24 15.11
CA THR A 98 -2.55 -9.09 13.95
C THR A 98 -3.78 -9.80 13.38
N GLN A 99 -3.94 -9.74 12.06
CA GLN A 99 -4.95 -10.47 11.31
C GLN A 99 -4.31 -11.13 10.10
N CYS A 100 -4.54 -12.43 9.93
CA CYS A 100 -4.14 -13.21 8.78
C CYS A 100 -5.38 -13.74 8.07
N ARG A 101 -5.46 -13.58 6.75
CA ARG A 101 -6.58 -14.08 5.95
C ARG A 101 -6.09 -14.75 4.67
N THR A 102 -6.86 -15.73 4.23
CA THR A 102 -6.64 -16.45 2.99
C THR A 102 -7.53 -15.85 1.91
N ARG A 103 -6.98 -15.62 0.71
CA ARG A 103 -7.71 -15.13 -0.48
C ARG A 103 -8.60 -13.89 -0.28
N THR A 104 -8.30 -13.05 0.72
CA THR A 104 -9.14 -11.90 1.10
C THR A 104 -8.54 -10.60 0.58
N ARG A 105 -9.20 -9.95 -0.39
CA ARG A 105 -8.72 -8.75 -1.09
C ARG A 105 -8.25 -7.63 -0.16
N GLN A 106 -9.00 -7.40 0.92
CA GLN A 106 -8.74 -6.33 1.88
C GLN A 106 -8.66 -6.93 3.27
N ILE A 107 -7.60 -6.63 4.01
CA ILE A 107 -7.42 -7.11 5.38
C ILE A 107 -7.16 -5.88 6.25
N TRP A 108 -7.98 -5.75 7.28
CA TRP A 108 -7.74 -4.82 8.37
C TRP A 108 -7.20 -5.59 9.58
N SER A 109 -6.25 -5.00 10.28
CA SER A 109 -5.90 -5.42 11.63
C SER A 109 -7.09 -5.18 12.56
N LEU A 110 -7.06 -5.81 13.73
CA LEU A 110 -7.83 -5.31 14.87
C LEU A 110 -7.28 -3.93 15.27
N GLY A 111 -8.12 -3.12 15.92
CA GLY A 111 -7.71 -1.80 16.38
C GLY A 111 -6.72 -1.90 17.53
N ALA A 112 -5.55 -1.29 17.37
CA ALA A 112 -4.48 -1.27 18.36
C ALA A 112 -4.56 -0.01 19.23
N ASP A 113 -4.50 -0.17 20.55
CA ASP A 113 -4.48 0.96 21.51
C ASP A 113 -3.06 1.50 21.71
N THR A 114 -2.48 2.01 20.63
CA THR A 114 -1.06 2.38 20.55
C THR A 114 -0.87 3.84 20.10
N LEU A 115 -1.91 4.68 20.23
CA LEU A 115 -1.86 6.09 19.77
C LEU A 115 -0.79 6.94 20.47
N ARG A 116 -0.31 6.51 21.63
CA ARG A 116 0.72 7.21 22.41
C ARG A 116 2.14 6.76 22.06
N HIS A 117 2.28 5.77 21.18
CA HIS A 117 3.56 5.19 20.83
C HIS A 117 3.90 5.48 19.38
N CYS A 118 5.19 5.48 19.06
CA CYS A 118 5.61 5.44 17.67
C CYS A 118 5.20 4.09 17.08
N THR A 119 4.56 4.10 15.92
CA THR A 119 4.02 2.88 15.28
C THR A 119 4.27 2.86 13.78
N ARG A 120 4.18 1.68 13.18
CA ARG A 120 4.11 1.50 11.73
C ARG A 120 3.21 0.33 11.36
N ALA A 121 2.48 0.40 10.25
CA ALA A 121 1.78 -0.77 9.73
C ALA A 121 2.77 -1.73 9.07
N VAL A 122 2.54 -3.03 9.27
CA VAL A 122 3.33 -4.12 8.70
C VAL A 122 2.38 -5.07 7.99
N GLY A 123 2.73 -5.45 6.77
CA GLY A 123 2.06 -6.51 6.04
C GLY A 123 3.06 -7.55 5.55
N TRP A 124 2.68 -8.81 5.55
CA TRP A 124 3.55 -9.91 5.11
C TRP A 124 2.78 -11.10 4.54
N ILE A 125 3.50 -11.89 3.75
CA ILE A 125 3.11 -13.24 3.37
C ILE A 125 3.79 -14.21 4.36
N PRO A 126 3.07 -15.18 4.96
CA PRO A 126 3.71 -16.20 5.79
C PRO A 126 4.88 -16.88 5.06
N SER A 127 6.03 -16.95 5.73
CA SER A 127 7.29 -17.48 5.15
C SER A 127 7.79 -16.75 3.90
N GLY A 128 7.33 -15.52 3.66
CA GLY A 128 7.61 -14.77 2.44
C GLY A 128 7.98 -13.31 2.68
N PRO A 129 7.82 -12.45 1.65
CA PRO A 129 8.17 -11.05 1.72
C PRO A 129 7.27 -10.27 2.69
N ARG A 130 7.80 -9.14 3.17
CA ARG A 130 7.12 -8.21 4.08
C ARG A 130 7.38 -6.77 3.67
N ALA A 131 6.49 -5.88 4.06
CA ALA A 131 6.64 -4.44 3.88
C ALA A 131 6.17 -3.70 5.14
N ARG A 132 6.76 -2.53 5.39
CA ARG A 132 6.40 -1.67 6.53
C ARG A 132 6.24 -0.23 6.06
N THR A 133 5.24 0.46 6.60
CA THR A 133 5.06 1.90 6.36
C THR A 133 6.17 2.70 7.06
N SER A 134 6.26 3.99 6.75
CA SER A 134 7.06 4.92 7.57
C SER A 134 6.57 4.89 9.01
N LYS A 135 7.51 5.04 9.95
CA LYS A 135 7.20 5.22 11.38
C LYS A 135 6.44 6.53 11.58
N VAL A 136 5.39 6.50 12.39
CA VAL A 136 4.62 7.68 12.79
C VAL A 136 4.65 7.79 14.31
N CYS A 137 5.02 8.98 14.78
CA CYS A 137 4.92 9.48 16.14
C CYS A 137 4.20 10.84 16.01
#